data_AF-A0A1B6JLU8-F1
#
_entry.id   AF-A0A1B6JLU8-F1
#
_cell.length_a   1.000
_cell.length_b   1.000
_cell.length_c   1.000
_cell.angle_alpha   90.00
_cell.angle_beta   90.00
_cell.angle_gamma   90.00
#
_symmetry.space_group_name_H-M   'P 1'
#
loop_
_entity.id
_entity.type
_entity.pdbx_description
1 polymer ?
#
loop_
_entity_poly.entity_id
_entity_poly.type
_entity_poly.pdbx_seq_one_letter_code
_entity_poly.pdbx_strand_id
1 'polypeptide(L)'
;MVTRTLWLWLCVVWLTTWFTEAIIHPSAASVCDLGPCRCARGLLVCDCSISPAKEIVLKKEMFDMYIFSSISVVNCVHVHVTSQALSDLPALQQFSATNIAKLTLEEQAFFWRTNNEKHSGLLVNITNTVIPDIPSYSFQGSLRHVCFTSVSVSHVRPFAFSSIDHAERIDFTRVHFADLEPQAFKKFSVEFLVIADTSVNLIPTRTMMDIDVHQEVLLRNVTVGEIEQSAFKIYDPRSFRIIQSNVEFVQEKAFHVHTKGDVSIHDNRFGRLEEDAFVGFTVERKYFEEAGKQDLIFENNTLKNFESGSLTFNTSGFNPRLDWIMISQQCSCPSVSTWATDLVYFSSNPIYKTQVPQIDTVIYC
;
A
#
# COMPACT_ATOMS: atom_id res chain seq x y z
N MET A 1 68.55 -45.41 -4.66
CA MET A 1 68.19 -44.53 -5.80
C MET A 1 66.73 -44.07 -5.68
N VAL A 2 66.30 -43.55 -4.51
CA VAL A 2 64.90 -43.09 -4.23
C VAL A 2 64.88 -41.92 -3.22
N THR A 3 65.95 -41.11 -3.15
CA THR A 3 66.06 -40.07 -2.10
C THR A 3 66.40 -38.68 -2.61
N ARG A 4 66.46 -38.49 -3.94
CA ARG A 4 66.77 -37.18 -4.56
C ARG A 4 65.59 -36.48 -5.25
N THR A 5 64.44 -37.14 -5.39
CA THR A 5 63.26 -36.61 -6.07
C THR A 5 62.22 -35.98 -5.14
N LEU A 6 62.33 -36.17 -3.81
CA LEU A 6 61.35 -35.64 -2.85
C LEU A 6 61.57 -34.17 -2.45
N TRP A 7 62.80 -33.67 -2.56
CA TRP A 7 63.14 -32.29 -2.14
C TRP A 7 62.78 -31.22 -3.17
N LEU A 8 62.69 -31.59 -4.45
CA LEU A 8 62.32 -30.65 -5.53
C LEU A 8 60.81 -30.37 -5.60
N TRP A 9 59.97 -31.27 -5.08
CA TRP A 9 58.52 -31.07 -5.04
C TRP A 9 58.05 -30.19 -3.87
N LEU A 10 58.76 -30.21 -2.73
CA LEU A 10 58.40 -29.38 -1.56
C LEU A 10 58.71 -27.89 -1.75
N CYS A 11 59.74 -27.53 -2.54
CA CYS A 11 60.03 -26.12 -2.85
C CYS A 11 59.04 -25.51 -3.85
N VAL A 12 58.50 -26.30 -4.80
CA VAL A 12 57.50 -25.82 -5.75
C VAL A 12 56.16 -25.59 -5.06
N VAL A 13 55.78 -26.42 -4.07
CA VAL A 13 54.53 -26.23 -3.31
C VAL A 13 54.61 -25.06 -2.33
N TRP A 14 55.78 -24.72 -1.79
CA TRP A 14 55.93 -23.53 -0.93
C TRP A 14 56.08 -22.21 -1.71
N LEU A 15 56.62 -22.22 -2.93
CA LEU A 15 56.63 -21.02 -3.77
C LEU A 15 55.29 -20.75 -4.47
N THR A 16 54.44 -21.74 -4.68
CA THR A 16 53.09 -21.52 -5.24
C THR A 16 52.02 -21.20 -4.20
N THR A 17 52.28 -21.43 -2.90
CA THR A 17 51.39 -20.97 -1.81
C THR A 17 51.67 -19.54 -1.37
N TRP A 18 52.83 -18.96 -1.69
CA TRP A 18 53.15 -17.56 -1.40
C TRP A 18 52.86 -16.60 -2.56
N PHE A 19 52.57 -17.11 -3.77
CA PHE A 19 52.25 -16.29 -4.95
C PHE A 19 50.76 -16.28 -5.34
N THR A 20 49.88 -16.90 -4.55
CA THR A 20 48.42 -16.88 -4.78
C THR A 20 47.60 -16.28 -3.63
N GLU A 21 48.25 -15.63 -2.66
CA GLU A 21 47.60 -14.73 -1.68
C GLU A 21 47.64 -13.25 -2.09
N ALA A 22 47.83 -12.99 -3.39
CA ALA A 22 47.48 -11.72 -4.00
C ALA A 22 46.29 -11.91 -4.96
N ILE A 23 45.24 -12.62 -4.51
CA ILE A 23 43.90 -12.29 -4.98
C ILE A 23 43.61 -10.94 -4.36
N ILE A 24 43.88 -9.91 -5.15
CA ILE A 24 43.38 -8.56 -4.96
C ILE A 24 41.88 -8.73 -4.66
N HIS A 25 41.51 -8.61 -3.38
CA HIS A 25 40.15 -8.26 -3.03
C HIS A 25 39.86 -7.01 -3.87
N PRO A 26 38.91 -7.03 -4.81
CA PRO A 26 38.45 -5.78 -5.36
C PRO A 26 37.96 -5.00 -4.14
N SER A 27 38.64 -3.92 -3.80
CA SER A 27 38.14 -2.93 -2.85
C SER A 27 36.68 -2.74 -3.19
N ALA A 28 35.77 -3.02 -2.25
CA ALA A 28 34.33 -3.04 -2.48
C ALA A 28 33.97 -1.82 -3.34
N ALA A 29 33.59 -2.06 -4.60
CA ALA A 29 33.34 -0.98 -5.55
C ALA A 29 32.26 -0.10 -4.95
N SER A 30 32.56 1.18 -4.74
CA SER A 30 31.58 2.10 -4.18
C SER A 30 30.42 2.24 -5.16
N VAL A 31 29.24 2.58 -4.65
CA VAL A 31 28.10 2.98 -5.50
C VAL A 31 28.45 4.11 -6.47
N CYS A 32 29.43 4.96 -6.11
CA CYS A 32 29.91 6.06 -6.94
C CYS A 32 30.84 5.63 -8.08
N ASP A 33 31.42 4.43 -7.99
CA ASP A 33 32.28 3.85 -9.02
C ASP A 33 31.45 3.11 -10.08
N LEU A 34 30.16 2.94 -9.83
CA LEU A 34 29.24 2.41 -10.84
C LEU A 34 29.15 3.42 -12.00
N GLY A 35 29.42 2.95 -13.22
CA GLY A 35 29.36 3.78 -14.43
C GLY A 35 28.11 4.67 -14.60
N PRO A 36 26.87 4.22 -14.29
CA PRO A 36 25.68 5.08 -14.38
C PRO A 36 25.52 6.06 -13.21
N CYS A 37 26.31 5.94 -12.15
CA CYS A 37 26.11 6.67 -10.91
C CYS A 37 27.09 7.83 -10.74
N ARG A 38 26.61 8.89 -10.10
CA ARG A 38 27.38 10.07 -9.73
C ARG A 38 27.04 10.48 -8.32
N CYS A 39 28.07 10.81 -7.55
CA CYS A 39 27.94 11.23 -6.17
C CYS A 39 28.41 12.67 -6.01
N ALA A 40 27.55 13.54 -5.50
CA ALA A 40 27.90 14.93 -5.25
C ALA A 40 27.14 15.47 -4.04
N ARG A 41 27.86 16.02 -3.05
CA ARG A 41 27.28 16.76 -1.91
C ARG A 41 26.13 16.03 -1.20
N GLY A 42 26.32 14.74 -0.93
CA GLY A 42 25.30 13.91 -0.26
C GLY A 42 24.11 13.53 -1.16
N LEU A 43 24.24 13.67 -2.48
CA LEU A 43 23.31 13.16 -3.47
C LEU A 43 23.96 11.99 -4.22
N LEU A 44 23.23 10.88 -4.32
CA LEU A 44 23.54 9.81 -5.25
C LEU A 44 22.53 9.87 -6.40
N VAL A 45 23.01 10.03 -7.62
CA VAL A 45 22.18 9.99 -8.82
C VAL A 45 22.72 8.93 -9.76
N CYS A 46 21.91 7.91 -10.03
CA CYS A 46 22.20 6.88 -11.01
C CYS A 46 21.26 7.03 -12.20
N ASP A 47 21.81 7.32 -13.37
CA ASP A 47 21.06 7.41 -14.62
C ASP A 47 21.61 6.40 -15.61
N CYS A 48 20.85 5.34 -15.85
CA CYS A 48 21.28 4.30 -16.79
C CYS A 48 21.23 4.78 -18.25
N SER A 49 20.65 5.94 -18.58
CA SER A 49 20.66 6.47 -19.95
C SER A 49 22.06 6.87 -20.44
N ILE A 50 22.93 7.32 -19.52
CA ILE A 50 24.28 7.82 -19.82
C ILE A 50 25.36 6.74 -19.82
N SER A 51 25.01 5.49 -19.52
CA SER A 51 25.95 4.38 -19.37
C SER A 51 25.50 3.15 -20.17
N PRO A 52 26.44 2.31 -20.64
CA PRO A 52 26.11 1.00 -21.18
C PRO A 52 25.55 0.05 -20.10
N ALA A 53 25.91 0.25 -18.83
CA ALA A 53 25.33 -0.52 -17.74
C ALA A 53 23.88 -0.07 -17.50
N LYS A 54 22.94 -1.02 -17.66
CA LYS A 54 21.50 -0.79 -17.49
C LYS A 54 20.91 -1.42 -16.23
N GLU A 55 21.76 -2.08 -15.46
CA GLU A 55 21.39 -2.78 -14.24
C GLU A 55 22.12 -2.19 -13.06
N ILE A 56 21.42 -2.02 -11.95
CA ILE A 56 21.96 -1.49 -10.71
C ILE A 56 21.54 -2.39 -9.57
N VAL A 57 22.50 -2.75 -8.72
CA VAL A 57 22.24 -3.44 -7.47
C VAL A 57 22.65 -2.50 -6.35
N LEU A 58 21.70 -2.12 -5.50
CA LEU A 58 21.94 -1.30 -4.32
C LEU A 58 22.09 -2.23 -3.11
N LYS A 59 23.30 -2.24 -2.55
CA LYS A 59 23.65 -3.02 -1.37
C LYS A 59 24.23 -2.12 -0.30
N LYS A 60 24.04 -2.51 0.95
CA LYS A 60 24.49 -1.78 2.13
C LYS A 60 25.98 -1.41 2.06
N GLU A 61 26.84 -2.37 1.71
CA GLU A 61 28.30 -2.21 1.69
C GLU A 61 28.79 -1.18 0.66
N MET A 62 27.94 -0.85 -0.33
CA MET A 62 28.28 0.13 -1.37
C MET A 62 28.20 1.57 -0.87
N PHE A 63 27.62 1.78 0.31
CA PHE A 63 27.39 3.08 0.92
C PHE A 63 28.35 3.41 2.07
N ASP A 64 29.18 2.47 2.53
CA ASP A 64 29.97 2.56 3.78
C ASP A 64 30.88 3.80 3.92
N MET A 65 31.19 4.48 2.81
CA MET A 65 32.06 5.66 2.78
C MET A 65 31.32 7.00 2.59
N TYR A 66 30.00 6.98 2.45
CA TYR A 66 29.24 8.15 2.03
C TYR A 66 28.05 8.45 2.93
N ILE A 67 27.81 9.74 3.14
CA ILE A 67 26.62 10.24 3.81
C ILE A 67 25.69 10.77 2.71
N PHE A 68 24.68 9.99 2.36
CA PHE A 68 23.67 10.40 1.40
C PHE A 68 22.43 10.92 2.11
N SER A 69 21.99 12.10 1.67
CA SER A 69 20.70 12.70 2.01
C SER A 69 19.60 12.33 1.00
N SER A 70 19.98 12.03 -0.24
CA SER A 70 19.05 11.60 -1.28
C SER A 70 19.69 10.61 -2.23
N ILE A 71 18.92 9.60 -2.62
CA ILE A 71 19.27 8.60 -3.63
C ILE A 71 18.22 8.66 -4.74
N SER A 72 18.67 8.81 -5.99
CA SER A 72 17.80 8.81 -7.16
C SER A 72 18.32 7.85 -8.21
N VAL A 73 17.50 6.90 -8.63
CA VAL A 73 17.80 5.93 -9.69
C VAL A 73 16.80 6.08 -10.82
N VAL A 74 17.29 6.30 -12.04
CA VAL A 74 16.44 6.63 -13.20
C VAL A 74 16.83 5.86 -14.46
N ASN A 75 15.82 5.55 -15.27
CA ASN A 75 15.94 5.02 -16.64
C ASN A 75 16.71 3.69 -16.76
N CYS A 76 16.64 2.84 -15.73
CA CYS A 76 17.33 1.55 -15.70
C CYS A 76 16.42 0.40 -16.14
N VAL A 77 17.01 -0.63 -16.74
CA VAL A 77 16.30 -1.85 -17.12
C VAL A 77 15.98 -2.67 -15.88
N HIS A 78 16.95 -2.79 -14.96
CA HIS A 78 16.76 -3.51 -13.72
C HIS A 78 17.40 -2.75 -12.55
N VAL A 79 16.66 -2.58 -11.48
CA VAL A 79 17.20 -2.13 -10.19
C VAL A 79 16.88 -3.20 -9.16
N HIS A 80 17.88 -3.62 -8.41
CA HIS A 80 17.73 -4.57 -7.33
C HIS A 80 18.13 -3.89 -6.01
N VAL A 81 17.18 -3.71 -5.10
CA VAL A 81 17.42 -3.19 -3.76
C VAL A 81 17.49 -4.37 -2.81
N THR A 82 18.69 -4.68 -2.31
CA THR A 82 18.88 -5.82 -1.43
C THR A 82 18.38 -5.51 -0.02
N SER A 83 18.30 -6.55 0.80
CA SER A 83 17.88 -6.44 2.18
C SER A 83 18.71 -5.40 2.93
N GLN A 84 18.03 -4.52 3.65
CA GLN A 84 18.64 -3.48 4.48
C GLN A 84 19.60 -2.55 3.72
N ALA A 85 19.47 -2.42 2.39
CA ALA A 85 20.38 -1.60 1.59
C ALA A 85 20.49 -0.15 2.08
N LEU A 86 19.42 0.39 2.68
CA LEU A 86 19.34 1.77 3.13
C LEU A 86 19.49 1.95 4.65
N SER A 87 19.66 0.87 5.43
CA SER A 87 19.55 0.90 6.88
C SER A 87 20.63 1.71 7.59
N ASP A 88 21.83 1.76 7.02
CA ASP A 88 23.00 2.45 7.59
C ASP A 88 23.19 3.87 7.03
N LEU A 89 22.14 4.46 6.47
CA LEU A 89 22.13 5.83 5.96
C LEU A 89 21.29 6.75 6.87
N PRO A 90 21.81 7.18 8.03
CA PRO A 90 21.04 7.92 9.03
C PRO A 90 20.65 9.34 8.59
N ALA A 91 21.30 9.86 7.54
CA ALA A 91 21.02 11.17 6.95
C ALA A 91 20.07 11.10 5.75
N LEU A 92 19.67 9.89 5.31
CA LEU A 92 18.86 9.70 4.11
C LEU A 92 17.44 10.21 4.34
N GLN A 93 17.08 11.23 3.58
CA GLN A 93 15.75 11.84 3.61
C GLN A 93 14.88 11.35 2.45
N GLN A 94 15.49 10.98 1.33
CA GLN A 94 14.75 10.64 0.12
C GLN A 94 15.37 9.49 -0.67
N PHE A 95 14.51 8.59 -1.15
CA PHE A 95 14.80 7.60 -2.16
C PHE A 95 13.80 7.76 -3.31
N SER A 96 14.29 7.85 -4.55
CA SER A 96 13.44 7.85 -5.75
C SER A 96 13.90 6.83 -6.79
N ALA A 97 12.95 6.06 -7.30
CA ALA A 97 13.12 5.17 -8.44
C ALA A 97 12.15 5.59 -9.56
N THR A 98 12.66 5.91 -10.75
CA THR A 98 11.82 6.43 -11.85
C THR A 98 12.16 5.78 -13.17
N ASN A 99 11.14 5.38 -13.94
CA ASN A 99 11.30 4.73 -15.24
C ASN A 99 12.18 3.47 -15.14
N ILE A 100 11.86 2.60 -14.18
CA ILE A 100 12.61 1.35 -13.98
C ILE A 100 11.80 0.21 -14.59
N ALA A 101 12.34 -0.46 -15.62
CA ALA A 101 11.59 -1.51 -16.30
C ALA A 101 11.31 -2.72 -15.40
N LYS A 102 12.18 -2.99 -14.41
CA LYS A 102 11.97 -3.96 -13.34
C LYS A 102 12.66 -3.50 -12.06
N LEU A 103 11.91 -3.36 -10.97
CA LEU A 103 12.44 -3.10 -9.63
C LEU A 103 12.26 -4.35 -8.78
N THR A 104 13.37 -5.00 -8.42
CA THR A 104 13.38 -6.14 -7.50
C THR A 104 13.68 -5.63 -6.10
N LEU A 105 12.84 -6.03 -5.14
CA LEU A 105 13.01 -5.74 -3.73
C LEU A 105 13.27 -7.06 -3.01
N GLU A 106 14.21 -7.06 -2.07
CA GLU A 106 14.31 -8.10 -1.05
C GLU A 106 13.53 -7.67 0.21
N GLU A 107 13.31 -8.61 1.14
CA GLU A 107 12.75 -8.28 2.46
C GLU A 107 13.58 -7.17 3.11
N GLN A 108 12.92 -6.21 3.76
CA GLN A 108 13.59 -5.07 4.41
C GLN A 108 14.37 -4.15 3.46
N ALA A 109 14.07 -4.14 2.15
CA ALA A 109 14.70 -3.23 1.19
C ALA A 109 14.60 -1.75 1.59
N PHE A 110 13.46 -1.34 2.15
CA PHE A 110 13.23 0.01 2.70
C PHE A 110 13.04 -0.01 4.22
N PHE A 111 13.75 -0.88 4.92
CA PHE A 111 13.87 -0.77 6.37
C PHE A 111 14.77 0.42 6.72
N TRP A 112 14.17 1.46 7.29
CA TRP A 112 14.90 2.67 7.65
C TRP A 112 14.47 3.20 9.01
N ARG A 113 15.46 3.46 9.87
CA ARG A 113 15.28 4.03 11.21
C ARG A 113 16.45 4.95 11.53
N THR A 114 16.19 5.98 12.33
CA THR A 114 17.22 6.85 12.86
C THR A 114 16.92 7.20 14.30
N ASN A 115 17.97 7.33 15.11
CA ASN A 115 17.86 7.84 16.48
C ASN A 115 17.83 9.38 16.52
N ASN A 116 17.91 10.03 15.35
CA ASN A 116 17.86 11.48 15.27
C ASN A 116 16.42 11.97 15.37
N GLU A 117 16.03 12.45 16.56
CA GLU A 117 14.70 13.02 16.84
C GLU A 117 14.32 14.19 15.92
N LYS A 118 15.30 14.84 15.26
CA LYS A 118 15.05 15.92 14.30
C LYS A 118 14.68 15.42 12.90
N HIS A 119 14.81 14.12 12.62
CA HIS A 119 14.53 13.58 11.31
C HIS A 119 13.05 13.24 11.17
N SER A 120 12.41 13.70 10.09
CA SER A 120 10.98 13.51 9.86
C SER A 120 10.60 12.15 9.26
N GLY A 121 11.52 11.18 9.19
CA GLY A 121 11.37 9.94 8.41
C GLY A 121 11.83 10.01 6.93
N LEU A 122 11.94 8.85 6.28
CA LEU A 122 12.37 8.66 4.88
C LEU A 122 11.21 8.84 3.89
N LEU A 123 11.46 9.55 2.79
CA LEU A 123 10.55 9.70 1.65
C LEU A 123 10.89 8.67 0.57
N VAL A 124 9.95 7.77 0.24
CA VAL A 124 10.13 6.77 -0.81
C VAL A 124 9.18 7.03 -1.96
N ASN A 125 9.74 7.38 -3.13
CA ASN A 125 8.98 7.68 -4.34
C ASN A 125 9.32 6.67 -5.45
N ILE A 126 8.33 5.93 -5.92
CA ILE A 126 8.49 4.97 -7.02
C ILE A 126 7.55 5.37 -8.16
N THR A 127 8.09 5.62 -9.35
CA THR A 127 7.32 6.17 -10.47
C THR A 127 7.59 5.43 -11.76
N ASN A 128 6.53 5.13 -12.53
CA ASN A 128 6.61 4.50 -13.84
C ASN A 128 7.51 3.25 -13.83
N THR A 129 7.15 2.28 -12.99
CA THR A 129 8.01 1.14 -12.65
C THR A 129 7.20 -0.15 -12.54
N VAL A 130 7.81 -1.29 -12.87
CA VAL A 130 7.23 -2.62 -12.64
C VAL A 130 7.92 -3.28 -11.46
N ILE A 131 7.14 -3.73 -10.47
CA ILE A 131 7.62 -4.44 -9.29
C ILE A 131 7.03 -5.87 -9.33
N PRO A 132 7.83 -6.91 -9.61
CA PRO A 132 7.30 -8.26 -9.70
C PRO A 132 6.77 -8.80 -8.37
N ASP A 133 7.42 -8.45 -7.25
CA ASP A 133 7.08 -8.95 -5.92
C ASP A 133 7.44 -7.85 -4.92
N ILE A 134 6.55 -7.57 -3.96
CA ILE A 134 6.87 -6.81 -2.75
C ILE A 134 6.93 -7.83 -1.61
N PRO A 135 8.14 -8.24 -1.20
CA PRO A 135 8.30 -9.18 -0.10
C PRO A 135 7.79 -8.64 1.22
N SER A 136 7.61 -9.56 2.18
CA SER A 136 7.31 -9.24 3.57
C SER A 136 8.31 -8.23 4.14
N TYR A 137 7.84 -7.28 4.93
CA TYR A 137 8.66 -6.26 5.60
C TYR A 137 9.48 -5.37 4.66
N SER A 138 9.12 -5.26 3.38
CA SER A 138 9.83 -4.39 2.43
C SER A 138 9.80 -2.92 2.86
N PHE A 139 8.66 -2.44 3.36
CA PHE A 139 8.46 -1.07 3.84
C PHE A 139 8.18 -1.09 5.33
N GLN A 140 9.19 -0.69 6.12
CA GLN A 140 9.16 -0.77 7.58
C GLN A 140 10.00 0.34 8.23
N GLY A 141 9.59 0.82 9.41
CA GLY A 141 10.32 1.79 10.21
C GLY A 141 9.81 3.22 10.02
N SER A 142 10.70 4.20 10.17
CA SER A 142 10.35 5.63 10.16
C SER A 142 10.24 6.16 8.74
N LEU A 143 9.20 5.74 8.01
CA LEU A 143 8.92 6.21 6.64
C LEU A 143 7.92 7.35 6.70
N ARG A 144 8.33 8.53 6.21
CA ARG A 144 7.48 9.71 6.18
C ARG A 144 6.44 9.58 5.08
N HIS A 145 6.89 9.36 3.84
CA HIS A 145 6.03 9.14 2.68
C HIS A 145 6.38 7.84 1.98
N VAL A 146 5.37 7.11 1.53
CA VAL A 146 5.52 5.99 0.60
C VAL A 146 4.56 6.23 -0.56
N CYS A 147 5.10 6.64 -1.71
CA CYS A 147 4.32 7.08 -2.85
C CYS A 147 4.66 6.29 -4.10
N PHE A 148 3.67 5.57 -4.64
CA PHE A 148 3.78 4.87 -5.91
C PHE A 148 2.92 5.59 -6.95
N THR A 149 3.50 5.88 -8.11
CA THR A 149 2.81 6.58 -9.20
C THR A 149 3.01 5.86 -10.52
N SER A 150 1.93 5.43 -11.16
CA SER A 150 2.01 4.67 -12.43
C SER A 150 2.88 3.41 -12.27
N VAL A 151 2.60 2.60 -11.24
CA VAL A 151 3.38 1.40 -10.91
C VAL A 151 2.54 0.15 -11.15
N SER A 152 3.15 -0.89 -11.72
CA SER A 152 2.51 -2.21 -11.82
C SER A 152 3.17 -3.14 -10.81
N VAL A 153 2.39 -3.75 -9.93
CA VAL A 153 2.86 -4.69 -8.90
C VAL A 153 2.22 -6.05 -9.13
N SER A 154 3.02 -7.08 -9.39
CA SER A 154 2.44 -8.40 -9.69
C SER A 154 1.98 -9.13 -8.42
N HIS A 155 2.70 -8.99 -7.31
CA HIS A 155 2.37 -9.69 -6.06
C HIS A 155 2.79 -8.87 -4.84
N VAL A 156 1.91 -8.77 -3.84
CA VAL A 156 2.17 -8.11 -2.56
C VAL A 156 1.99 -9.10 -1.42
N ARG A 157 3.10 -9.45 -0.76
CA ARG A 157 3.12 -10.44 0.32
C ARG A 157 2.56 -9.90 1.63
N PRO A 158 2.22 -10.78 2.58
CA PRO A 158 1.82 -10.39 3.91
C PRO A 158 2.91 -9.54 4.57
N PHE A 159 2.51 -8.51 5.31
CA PHE A 159 3.40 -7.59 6.00
C PHE A 159 4.32 -6.77 5.09
N ALA A 160 4.08 -6.72 3.78
CA ALA A 160 4.85 -5.92 2.82
C ALA A 160 5.01 -4.46 3.27
N PHE A 161 3.93 -3.88 3.78
CA PHE A 161 3.89 -2.58 4.43
C PHE A 161 3.51 -2.78 5.89
N SER A 162 4.50 -2.73 6.79
CA SER A 162 4.23 -3.01 8.20
C SER A 162 5.13 -2.28 9.17
N SER A 163 4.60 -1.99 10.36
CA SER A 163 5.33 -1.27 11.42
C SER A 163 5.97 0.01 10.88
N ILE A 164 5.20 0.78 10.10
CA ILE A 164 5.59 2.11 9.64
C ILE A 164 5.15 3.11 10.71
N ASP A 165 6.11 3.88 11.20
CA ASP A 165 5.95 4.76 12.34
C ASP A 165 5.59 6.19 11.89
N HIS A 166 4.38 6.65 12.23
CA HIS A 166 3.90 8.03 12.05
C HIS A 166 4.13 8.58 10.62
N ALA A 167 3.72 7.83 9.61
CA ALA A 167 3.81 8.29 8.23
C ALA A 167 2.90 9.51 8.03
N GLU A 168 3.35 10.50 7.26
CA GLU A 168 2.47 11.59 6.85
C GLU A 168 1.59 11.14 5.68
N ARG A 169 2.11 10.32 4.77
CA ARG A 169 1.36 9.95 3.57
C ARG A 169 1.75 8.58 3.01
N ILE A 170 0.75 7.76 2.72
CA ILE A 170 0.89 6.59 1.86
C ILE A 170 -0.05 6.79 0.68
N ASP A 171 0.51 6.77 -0.53
CA ASP A 171 -0.20 7.15 -1.76
C ASP A 171 0.06 6.14 -2.87
N PHE A 172 -1.01 5.49 -3.32
CA PHE A 172 -1.02 4.60 -4.48
C PHE A 172 -1.86 5.25 -5.57
N THR A 173 -1.21 5.98 -6.48
CA THR A 173 -1.86 6.66 -7.60
C THR A 173 -1.53 5.97 -8.92
N ARG A 174 -2.55 5.60 -9.71
CA ARG A 174 -2.36 4.85 -10.97
C ARG A 174 -1.56 3.57 -10.76
N VAL A 175 -1.89 2.81 -9.72
CA VAL A 175 -1.24 1.52 -9.44
C VAL A 175 -2.10 0.38 -9.99
N HIS A 176 -1.45 -0.66 -10.50
CA HIS A 176 -2.10 -1.93 -10.78
C HIS A 176 -1.56 -2.99 -9.83
N PHE A 177 -2.41 -3.48 -8.92
CA PHE A 177 -2.10 -4.60 -8.05
C PHE A 177 -2.73 -5.86 -8.65
N ALA A 178 -1.91 -6.76 -9.19
CA ALA A 178 -2.42 -7.99 -9.79
C ALA A 178 -2.86 -8.99 -8.71
N ASP A 179 -2.05 -9.15 -7.66
CA ASP A 179 -2.31 -10.06 -6.55
C ASP A 179 -1.92 -9.42 -5.21
N LEU A 180 -2.85 -9.43 -4.26
CA LEU A 180 -2.67 -8.96 -2.89
C LEU A 180 -2.89 -10.14 -1.96
N GLU A 181 -1.97 -10.43 -1.05
CA GLU A 181 -2.21 -11.41 -0.01
C GLU A 181 -2.88 -10.77 1.23
N PRO A 182 -3.56 -11.58 2.07
CA PRO A 182 -4.01 -11.15 3.38
C PRO A 182 -2.88 -10.51 4.19
N GLN A 183 -3.21 -9.44 4.92
CA GLN A 183 -2.30 -8.69 5.78
C GLN A 183 -1.12 -8.01 5.05
N ALA A 184 -1.22 -7.77 3.73
CA ALA A 184 -0.24 -7.00 2.98
C ALA A 184 0.08 -5.64 3.62
N PHE A 185 -0.93 -5.01 4.23
CA PHE A 185 -0.83 -3.73 4.95
C PHE A 185 -1.18 -3.96 6.41
N LYS A 186 -0.21 -3.84 7.32
CA LYS A 186 -0.44 -4.19 8.73
C LYS A 186 0.27 -3.32 9.75
N LYS A 187 -0.46 -2.90 10.81
CA LYS A 187 0.11 -2.27 12.00
C LYS A 187 0.99 -1.06 11.66
N PHE A 188 0.38 -0.04 11.08
CA PHE A 188 1.05 1.23 10.87
C PHE A 188 0.09 2.39 11.10
N SER A 189 0.68 3.55 11.39
CA SER A 189 -0.03 4.82 11.56
C SER A 189 0.34 5.77 10.42
N VAL A 190 -0.66 6.45 9.85
CA VAL A 190 -0.48 7.42 8.76
C VAL A 190 -1.45 8.60 8.88
N GLU A 191 -1.08 9.81 8.47
CA GLU A 191 -2.04 10.93 8.40
C GLU A 191 -3.00 10.76 7.21
N PHE A 192 -2.47 10.48 6.01
CA PHE A 192 -3.24 10.32 4.77
C PHE A 192 -2.97 8.97 4.09
N LEU A 193 -4.01 8.16 3.91
CA LEU A 193 -3.99 6.95 3.09
C LEU A 193 -4.80 7.18 1.81
N VAL A 194 -4.11 7.24 0.66
CA VAL A 194 -4.74 7.58 -0.62
C VAL A 194 -4.52 6.45 -1.62
N ILE A 195 -5.62 5.97 -2.20
CA ILE A 195 -5.64 5.02 -3.31
C ILE A 195 -6.45 5.67 -4.42
N ALA A 196 -5.77 6.11 -5.48
CA ALA A 196 -6.37 6.86 -6.56
C ALA A 196 -6.07 6.23 -7.92
N ASP A 197 -7.06 6.23 -8.81
CA ASP A 197 -6.89 5.80 -10.22
C ASP A 197 -6.30 4.38 -10.33
N THR A 198 -6.58 3.52 -9.34
CA THR A 198 -5.89 2.25 -9.09
C THR A 198 -6.82 1.08 -9.41
N SER A 199 -6.25 -0.02 -9.89
CA SER A 199 -6.99 -1.25 -10.20
C SER A 199 -6.46 -2.43 -9.40
N VAL A 200 -7.36 -3.26 -8.88
CA VAL A 200 -7.05 -4.48 -8.15
C VAL A 200 -8.12 -5.54 -8.44
N ASN A 201 -7.73 -6.78 -8.68
CA ASN A 201 -8.71 -7.83 -8.96
C ASN A 201 -9.45 -8.28 -7.70
N LEU A 202 -8.72 -8.56 -6.63
CA LEU A 202 -9.24 -9.06 -5.36
C LEU A 202 -8.59 -8.30 -4.21
N ILE A 203 -9.37 -7.86 -3.23
CA ILE A 203 -8.91 -7.39 -1.93
C ILE A 203 -9.32 -8.45 -0.90
N PRO A 204 -8.42 -9.39 -0.55
CA PRO A 204 -8.76 -10.45 0.37
C PRO A 204 -9.11 -9.99 1.79
N THR A 205 -9.63 -10.95 2.54
CA THR A 205 -9.89 -10.83 3.96
C THR A 205 -8.62 -10.37 4.70
N ARG A 206 -8.75 -9.31 5.51
CA ARG A 206 -7.66 -8.72 6.32
C ARG A 206 -6.49 -8.16 5.50
N THR A 207 -6.66 -7.76 4.24
CA THR A 207 -5.59 -7.09 3.47
C THR A 207 -5.06 -5.84 4.18
N MET A 208 -5.96 -5.02 4.73
CA MET A 208 -5.63 -3.86 5.56
C MET A 208 -5.98 -4.14 7.01
N MET A 209 -4.97 -4.45 7.83
CA MET A 209 -5.17 -4.93 9.20
C MET A 209 -4.50 -4.03 10.23
N ASP A 210 -5.29 -3.45 11.13
CA ASP A 210 -4.79 -2.63 12.24
C ASP A 210 -3.99 -1.42 11.74
N ILE A 211 -4.62 -0.65 10.85
CA ILE A 211 -4.07 0.59 10.31
C ILE A 211 -4.75 1.77 11.01
N ASP A 212 -3.96 2.65 11.61
CA ASP A 212 -4.43 3.90 12.20
C ASP A 212 -4.25 5.02 11.16
N VAL A 213 -5.33 5.70 10.80
CA VAL A 213 -5.30 6.82 9.86
C VAL A 213 -5.79 8.07 10.58
N HIS A 214 -5.03 9.16 10.62
CA HIS A 214 -5.37 10.30 11.49
C HIS A 214 -6.14 11.43 10.81
N GLN A 215 -6.06 11.55 9.48
CA GLN A 215 -6.84 12.54 8.70
C GLN A 215 -7.79 11.84 7.75
N GLU A 216 -7.30 11.23 6.68
CA GLU A 216 -8.14 10.82 5.56
C GLU A 216 -7.77 9.46 5.01
N VAL A 217 -8.79 8.64 4.80
CA VAL A 217 -8.75 7.52 3.85
C VAL A 217 -9.50 7.92 2.59
N LEU A 218 -8.85 7.87 1.44
CA LEU A 218 -9.45 8.20 0.15
C LEU A 218 -9.27 7.05 -0.84
N LEU A 219 -10.39 6.45 -1.24
CA LEU A 219 -10.49 5.55 -2.39
C LEU A 219 -11.16 6.34 -3.52
N ARG A 220 -10.39 6.81 -4.52
CA ARG A 220 -10.92 7.63 -5.62
C ARG A 220 -10.66 7.00 -6.97
N ASN A 221 -11.69 6.85 -7.80
CA ASN A 221 -11.55 6.27 -9.14
C ASN A 221 -10.83 4.92 -9.10
N VAL A 222 -11.22 4.07 -8.14
CA VAL A 222 -10.65 2.73 -7.95
C VAL A 222 -11.51 1.72 -8.69
N THR A 223 -10.88 0.76 -9.37
CA THR A 223 -11.55 -0.41 -9.96
C THR A 223 -11.18 -1.66 -9.17
N VAL A 224 -12.18 -2.32 -8.59
CA VAL A 224 -12.01 -3.53 -7.78
C VAL A 224 -12.90 -4.64 -8.34
N GLY A 225 -12.35 -5.83 -8.56
CA GLY A 225 -13.19 -7.01 -8.85
C GLY A 225 -13.98 -7.41 -7.61
N GLU A 226 -13.30 -7.84 -6.56
CA GLU A 226 -13.93 -8.30 -5.32
C GLU A 226 -13.30 -7.70 -4.07
N ILE A 227 -14.14 -7.32 -3.10
CA ILE A 227 -13.74 -6.97 -1.73
C ILE A 227 -14.33 -8.03 -0.79
N GLU A 228 -13.45 -8.81 -0.15
CA GLU A 228 -13.87 -9.82 0.80
C GLU A 228 -14.25 -9.25 2.17
N GLN A 229 -14.92 -10.07 2.98
CA GLN A 229 -15.24 -9.76 4.37
C GLN A 229 -14.00 -9.30 5.16
N SER A 230 -14.16 -8.26 5.98
CA SER A 230 -13.08 -7.71 6.79
C SER A 230 -11.79 -7.37 6.03
N ALA A 231 -11.86 -7.07 4.73
CA ALA A 231 -10.73 -6.63 3.93
C ALA A 231 -10.10 -5.35 4.49
N PHE A 232 -10.94 -4.43 4.99
CA PHE A 232 -10.53 -3.16 5.57
C PHE A 232 -10.76 -3.14 7.07
N LYS A 233 -9.69 -3.08 7.87
CA LYS A 233 -9.74 -2.87 9.32
C LYS A 233 -8.90 -1.64 9.69
N ILE A 234 -9.56 -0.49 9.65
CA ILE A 234 -8.94 0.84 9.76
C ILE A 234 -9.54 1.60 10.94
N TYR A 235 -8.71 2.35 11.66
CA TYR A 235 -9.09 3.11 12.84
C TYR A 235 -8.72 4.58 12.69
N ASP A 236 -9.48 5.42 13.39
CA ASP A 236 -9.24 6.82 13.64
C ASP A 236 -9.33 7.84 12.48
N PRO A 237 -9.77 7.53 11.22
CA PRO A 237 -9.80 8.57 10.19
C PRO A 237 -10.76 9.68 10.61
N ARG A 238 -10.44 10.93 10.30
CA ARG A 238 -11.40 12.04 10.42
C ARG A 238 -12.33 12.12 9.22
N SER A 239 -11.95 11.51 8.12
CA SER A 239 -12.71 11.43 6.88
C SER A 239 -12.42 10.11 6.17
N PHE A 240 -13.45 9.35 5.85
CA PHE A 240 -13.34 8.14 5.02
C PHE A 240 -14.17 8.31 3.76
N ARG A 241 -13.54 8.20 2.58
CA ARG A 241 -14.22 8.48 1.31
C ARG A 241 -14.00 7.40 0.27
N ILE A 242 -15.10 6.96 -0.34
CA ILE A 242 -15.12 6.12 -1.55
C ILE A 242 -15.84 6.90 -2.64
N ILE A 243 -15.09 7.35 -3.65
CA ILE A 243 -15.57 8.30 -4.65
C ILE A 243 -15.27 7.79 -6.05
N GLN A 244 -16.23 7.93 -6.96
CA GLN A 244 -16.02 7.67 -8.40
C GLN A 244 -15.48 6.27 -8.72
N SER A 245 -15.74 5.28 -7.86
CA SER A 245 -15.14 3.95 -7.94
C SER A 245 -16.09 2.92 -8.52
N ASN A 246 -15.53 1.86 -9.09
CA ASN A 246 -16.27 0.71 -9.64
C ASN A 246 -15.84 -0.55 -8.91
N VAL A 247 -16.77 -1.21 -8.22
CA VAL A 247 -16.50 -2.44 -7.47
C VAL A 247 -17.46 -3.52 -7.96
N GLU A 248 -16.95 -4.62 -8.51
CA GLU A 248 -17.81 -5.65 -9.09
C GLU A 248 -18.54 -6.48 -8.02
N PHE A 249 -17.90 -6.74 -6.88
CA PHE A 249 -18.49 -7.50 -5.78
C PHE A 249 -17.97 -7.04 -4.41
N VAL A 250 -18.90 -6.82 -3.47
CA VAL A 250 -18.60 -6.51 -2.07
C VAL A 250 -19.28 -7.55 -1.18
N GLN A 251 -18.49 -8.29 -0.42
CA GLN A 251 -18.97 -9.27 0.54
C GLN A 251 -19.52 -8.62 1.82
N GLU A 252 -20.22 -9.42 2.63
CA GLU A 252 -20.70 -9.01 3.93
C GLU A 252 -19.56 -8.43 4.81
N LYS A 253 -19.83 -7.33 5.52
CA LYS A 253 -18.89 -6.72 6.48
C LYS A 253 -17.48 -6.50 5.90
N ALA A 254 -17.38 -6.14 4.62
CA ALA A 254 -16.12 -5.83 3.95
C ALA A 254 -15.30 -4.75 4.69
N PHE A 255 -16.00 -3.81 5.34
CA PHE A 255 -15.41 -2.68 6.05
C PHE A 255 -15.61 -2.80 7.56
N HIS A 256 -14.51 -2.75 8.30
CA HIS A 256 -14.45 -2.55 9.75
C HIS A 256 -13.70 -1.24 10.01
N VAL A 257 -14.43 -0.13 9.99
CA VAL A 257 -13.85 1.20 10.07
C VAL A 257 -14.39 1.91 11.30
N HIS A 258 -13.50 2.28 12.22
CA HIS A 258 -13.81 3.05 13.41
C HIS A 258 -13.32 4.49 13.19
N THR A 259 -14.22 5.40 12.81
CA THR A 259 -13.88 6.77 12.39
C THR A 259 -14.09 7.80 13.52
N LYS A 260 -13.36 8.91 13.44
CA LYS A 260 -13.53 10.13 14.24
C LYS A 260 -14.24 11.24 13.46
N GLY A 261 -14.91 10.90 12.37
CA GLY A 261 -15.65 11.87 11.55
C GLY A 261 -16.44 11.21 10.44
N ASP A 262 -16.71 11.97 9.38
CA ASP A 262 -17.70 11.61 8.38
C ASP A 262 -17.24 10.48 7.45
N VAL A 263 -18.22 9.75 6.93
CA VAL A 263 -18.04 8.73 5.88
C VAL A 263 -18.80 9.18 4.65
N SER A 264 -18.15 9.22 3.49
CA SER A 264 -18.76 9.62 2.23
C SER A 264 -18.54 8.58 1.14
N ILE A 265 -19.61 8.00 0.63
CA ILE A 265 -19.63 6.99 -0.41
C ILE A 265 -20.49 7.53 -1.54
N HIS A 266 -19.88 8.13 -2.56
CA HIS A 266 -20.65 8.73 -3.64
C HIS A 266 -20.04 8.59 -5.04
N ASP A 267 -20.90 8.71 -6.05
CA ASP A 267 -20.54 8.58 -7.47
C ASP A 267 -19.97 7.20 -7.82
N ASN A 268 -20.33 6.14 -7.10
CA ASN A 268 -19.77 4.80 -7.32
C ASN A 268 -20.70 3.90 -8.12
N ARG A 269 -20.13 2.84 -8.69
CA ARG A 269 -20.84 1.73 -9.29
C ARG A 269 -20.51 0.43 -8.55
N PHE A 270 -21.56 -0.24 -8.07
CA PHE A 270 -21.45 -1.53 -7.39
C PHE A 270 -22.12 -2.63 -8.22
N GLY A 271 -21.38 -3.69 -8.53
CA GLY A 271 -21.87 -4.82 -9.33
C GLY A 271 -22.79 -5.75 -8.55
N ARG A 272 -22.30 -6.30 -7.43
CA ARG A 272 -23.06 -7.10 -6.47
C ARG A 272 -22.71 -6.68 -5.05
N LEU A 273 -23.72 -6.51 -4.21
CA LEU A 273 -23.57 -6.26 -2.77
C LEU A 273 -24.23 -7.39 -1.98
N GLU A 274 -23.50 -8.00 -1.05
CA GLU A 274 -24.08 -8.91 -0.06
C GLU A 274 -24.75 -8.15 1.09
N GLU A 275 -25.52 -8.88 1.90
CA GLU A 275 -26.08 -8.37 3.15
C GLU A 275 -24.99 -7.74 4.02
N ASP A 276 -25.29 -6.60 4.65
CA ASP A 276 -24.42 -5.93 5.62
C ASP A 276 -23.03 -5.50 5.10
N ALA A 277 -22.86 -5.33 3.78
CA ALA A 277 -21.61 -4.91 3.15
C ALA A 277 -20.96 -3.67 3.84
N PHE A 278 -21.78 -2.71 4.30
CA PHE A 278 -21.33 -1.45 4.90
C PHE A 278 -21.60 -1.31 6.41
N VAL A 279 -22.07 -2.38 7.09
CA VAL A 279 -22.51 -2.24 8.50
C VAL A 279 -21.36 -1.94 9.48
N GLY A 280 -20.13 -2.29 9.10
CA GLY A 280 -18.97 -2.16 9.99
C GLY A 280 -18.32 -0.79 10.02
N PHE A 281 -18.90 0.23 9.36
CA PHE A 281 -18.59 1.63 9.67
C PHE A 281 -19.18 2.01 11.03
N THR A 282 -18.36 2.52 11.93
CA THR A 282 -18.76 2.97 13.27
C THR A 282 -18.00 4.24 13.67
N VAL A 283 -18.54 5.01 14.62
CA VAL A 283 -17.86 6.18 15.19
C VAL A 283 -17.18 5.80 16.50
N GLU A 284 -15.95 6.27 16.68
CA GLU A 284 -15.18 6.12 17.91
C GLU A 284 -15.96 6.68 19.10
N ARG A 285 -16.15 5.88 20.16
CA ARG A 285 -17.06 6.22 21.28
C ARG A 285 -16.72 7.56 21.92
N LYS A 286 -15.43 7.81 22.18
CA LYS A 286 -14.97 9.06 22.79
C LYS A 286 -15.36 10.26 21.91
N TYR A 287 -15.20 10.13 20.60
CA TYR A 287 -15.55 11.19 19.67
C TYR A 287 -17.06 11.39 19.57
N PHE A 288 -17.84 10.32 19.58
CA PHE A 288 -19.29 10.41 19.67
C PHE A 288 -19.77 11.13 20.94
N GLU A 289 -19.14 10.88 22.09
CA GLU A 289 -19.45 11.56 23.36
C GLU A 289 -19.10 13.06 23.32
N GLU A 290 -18.06 13.45 22.59
CA GLU A 290 -17.58 14.83 22.49
C GLU A 290 -18.27 15.65 21.38
N ALA A 291 -18.43 15.07 20.19
CA ALA A 291 -18.89 15.75 18.97
C ALA A 291 -20.28 15.29 18.49
N GLY A 292 -20.86 14.26 19.13
CA GLY A 292 -22.15 13.70 18.75
C GLY A 292 -22.09 12.78 17.54
N LYS A 293 -23.25 12.59 16.89
CA LYS A 293 -23.37 11.76 15.69
C LYS A 293 -22.66 12.41 14.51
N GLN A 294 -21.97 11.59 13.71
CA GLN A 294 -21.32 12.00 12.47
C GLN A 294 -22.22 11.71 11.27
N ASP A 295 -21.89 12.24 10.10
CA ASP A 295 -22.65 11.95 8.89
C ASP A 295 -22.08 10.72 8.16
N LEU A 296 -22.99 9.87 7.68
CA LEU A 296 -22.67 8.82 6.71
C LEU A 296 -23.47 9.11 5.45
N ILE A 297 -22.79 9.52 4.39
CA ILE A 297 -23.39 9.97 3.14
C ILE A 297 -23.23 8.86 2.10
N PHE A 298 -24.34 8.36 1.57
CA PHE A 298 -24.39 7.40 0.46
C PHE A 298 -25.20 7.99 -0.68
N GLU A 299 -24.52 8.69 -1.60
CA GLU A 299 -25.19 9.53 -2.61
C GLU A 299 -24.73 9.21 -4.05
N ASN A 300 -25.64 9.29 -5.02
CA ASN A 300 -25.32 9.11 -6.45
C ASN A 300 -24.59 7.79 -6.77
N ASN A 301 -25.05 6.68 -6.19
CA ASN A 301 -24.46 5.36 -6.42
C ASN A 301 -25.36 4.51 -7.33
N THR A 302 -24.73 3.79 -8.26
CA THR A 302 -25.40 2.83 -9.13
C THR A 302 -25.18 1.40 -8.64
N LEU A 303 -26.25 0.67 -8.36
CA LEU A 303 -26.23 -0.73 -7.93
C LEU A 303 -26.75 -1.62 -9.05
N LYS A 304 -26.04 -2.71 -9.37
CA LYS A 304 -26.51 -3.68 -10.37
C LYS A 304 -27.24 -4.86 -9.75
N ASN A 305 -26.68 -5.52 -8.73
CA ASN A 305 -27.30 -6.62 -8.01
C ASN A 305 -27.08 -6.42 -6.51
N PHE A 306 -28.04 -6.85 -5.68
CA PHE A 306 -27.91 -6.70 -4.24
C PHE A 306 -28.76 -7.73 -3.49
N GLU A 307 -28.30 -8.10 -2.31
CA GLU A 307 -29.05 -8.89 -1.34
C GLU A 307 -29.88 -7.98 -0.43
N SER A 308 -30.86 -8.57 0.26
CA SER A 308 -31.64 -7.87 1.27
C SER A 308 -30.72 -7.40 2.39
N GLY A 309 -30.85 -6.14 2.81
CA GLY A 309 -29.96 -5.59 3.84
C GLY A 309 -28.55 -5.28 3.37
N SER A 310 -28.30 -5.18 2.07
CA SER A 310 -26.98 -4.81 1.56
C SER A 310 -26.56 -3.39 1.95
N LEU A 311 -27.51 -2.45 2.06
CA LEU A 311 -27.28 -1.11 2.59
C LEU A 311 -27.74 -1.01 4.06
N THR A 312 -27.18 -1.87 4.91
CA THR A 312 -27.31 -1.71 6.36
C THR A 312 -26.28 -0.73 6.89
N PHE A 313 -26.75 0.31 7.59
CA PHE A 313 -25.88 1.30 8.24
C PHE A 313 -26.06 1.32 9.75
N ASN A 314 -24.93 1.48 10.46
CA ASN A 314 -24.93 1.62 11.90
C ASN A 314 -25.38 3.04 12.30
N THR A 315 -26.48 3.15 13.04
CA THR A 315 -27.06 4.43 13.48
C THR A 315 -26.73 4.80 14.92
N SER A 316 -25.93 3.99 15.62
CA SER A 316 -25.48 4.30 16.99
C SER A 316 -24.58 5.54 17.00
N GLY A 317 -23.66 5.64 16.03
CA GLY A 317 -22.74 6.77 15.89
C GLY A 317 -23.03 7.70 14.71
N PHE A 318 -23.86 7.30 13.75
CA PHE A 318 -24.10 8.08 12.53
C PHE A 318 -25.54 8.60 12.38
N ASN A 319 -25.66 9.64 11.57
CA ASN A 319 -26.87 10.04 10.84
C ASN A 319 -26.70 9.64 9.37
N PRO A 320 -27.20 8.45 8.96
CA PRO A 320 -27.10 8.06 7.56
C PRO A 320 -27.98 8.93 6.67
N ARG A 321 -27.43 9.35 5.53
CA ARG A 321 -28.10 10.10 4.48
C ARG A 321 -27.93 9.34 3.17
N LEU A 322 -29.06 8.94 2.60
CA LEU A 322 -29.09 8.21 1.34
C LEU A 322 -29.85 9.06 0.32
N ASP A 323 -29.23 9.31 -0.83
CA ASP A 323 -29.88 10.04 -1.92
C ASP A 323 -29.38 9.53 -3.28
N TRP A 324 -30.19 9.70 -4.32
CA TRP A 324 -29.82 9.34 -5.71
C TRP A 324 -29.24 7.93 -5.88
N ILE A 325 -29.97 6.90 -5.45
CA ILE A 325 -29.56 5.50 -5.64
C ILE A 325 -30.19 4.99 -6.94
N MET A 326 -29.36 4.61 -7.90
CA MET A 326 -29.81 4.06 -9.18
C MET A 326 -29.66 2.54 -9.20
N ILE A 327 -30.73 1.81 -9.43
CA ILE A 327 -30.71 0.36 -9.65
C ILE A 327 -30.64 0.12 -11.15
N SER A 328 -29.48 -0.34 -11.63
CA SER A 328 -29.21 -0.65 -13.03
C SER A 328 -29.80 -2.02 -13.44
N GLN A 329 -31.09 -2.23 -13.17
CA GLN A 329 -31.86 -3.40 -13.59
C GLN A 329 -33.16 -2.97 -14.29
N GLN A 330 -33.70 -3.84 -15.15
CA GLN A 330 -35.05 -3.63 -15.66
C GLN A 330 -36.04 -3.75 -14.51
N CYS A 331 -36.83 -2.72 -14.27
CA CYS A 331 -37.76 -2.66 -13.16
C CYS A 331 -39.22 -2.71 -13.63
N SER A 332 -40.08 -3.27 -12.78
CA SER A 332 -41.53 -3.12 -12.83
C SER A 332 -41.99 -2.41 -11.56
N CYS A 333 -43.19 -1.83 -11.53
CA CYS A 333 -43.71 -1.15 -10.32
C CYS A 333 -43.65 -2.04 -9.05
N PRO A 334 -43.99 -3.35 -9.11
CA PRO A 334 -43.78 -4.26 -7.97
C PRO A 334 -42.32 -4.38 -7.53
N SER A 335 -41.38 -4.46 -8.47
CA SER A 335 -39.93 -4.59 -8.17
C SER A 335 -39.39 -3.38 -7.40
N VAL A 336 -39.81 -2.17 -7.80
CA VAL A 336 -39.41 -0.93 -7.11
C VAL A 336 -39.92 -0.93 -5.67
N SER A 337 -41.15 -1.38 -5.43
CA SER A 337 -41.72 -1.45 -4.08
C SER A 337 -40.96 -2.41 -3.16
N THR A 338 -40.52 -3.57 -3.67
CA THR A 338 -39.72 -4.54 -2.91
C THR A 338 -38.30 -4.04 -2.66
N TRP A 339 -37.68 -3.37 -3.63
CA TRP A 339 -36.34 -2.81 -3.46
C TRP A 339 -36.33 -1.73 -2.38
N ALA A 340 -37.35 -0.88 -2.35
CA ALA A 340 -37.48 0.16 -1.33
C ALA A 340 -37.55 -0.42 0.10
N THR A 341 -38.15 -1.59 0.30
CA THR A 341 -38.25 -2.24 1.62
C THR A 341 -37.05 -3.11 1.98
N ASP A 342 -36.38 -3.69 0.98
CA ASP A 342 -35.39 -4.73 1.19
C ASP A 342 -33.95 -4.24 1.08
N LEU A 343 -33.71 -3.08 0.46
CA LEU A 343 -32.35 -2.59 0.22
C LEU A 343 -31.70 -2.00 1.48
N VAL A 344 -32.45 -1.19 2.24
CA VAL A 344 -31.90 -0.29 3.26
C VAL A 344 -32.40 -0.65 4.65
N TYR A 345 -31.48 -0.82 5.58
CA TYR A 345 -31.79 -1.05 6.99
C TYR A 345 -30.95 -0.15 7.89
N PHE A 346 -31.57 0.33 8.97
CA PHE A 346 -30.88 1.05 10.02
C PHE A 346 -30.78 0.18 11.26
N SER A 347 -29.60 0.18 11.87
CA SER A 347 -29.32 -0.67 13.01
C SER A 347 -28.54 0.11 14.07
N SER A 348 -29.10 0.23 15.28
CA SER A 348 -28.37 0.69 16.47
C SER A 348 -27.67 -0.47 17.19
N ASN A 349 -28.07 -1.72 16.88
CA ASN A 349 -27.48 -2.96 17.34
C ASN A 349 -27.55 -3.97 16.18
N PRO A 350 -26.42 -4.55 15.71
CA PRO A 350 -26.38 -5.42 14.54
C PRO A 350 -27.33 -6.63 14.60
N ILE A 351 -27.81 -7.00 15.79
CA ILE A 351 -28.79 -8.08 15.99
C ILE A 351 -30.23 -7.63 15.64
N TYR A 352 -30.53 -6.34 15.79
CA TYR A 352 -31.86 -5.76 15.55
C TYR A 352 -31.82 -4.78 14.39
N LYS A 353 -32.34 -5.19 13.24
CA LYS A 353 -32.47 -4.37 12.05
C LYS A 353 -33.84 -3.72 12.04
N THR A 354 -33.88 -2.40 11.91
CA THR A 354 -35.13 -1.67 11.73
C THR A 354 -35.21 -1.28 10.27
N GLN A 355 -36.29 -1.69 9.60
CA GLN A 355 -36.57 -1.17 8.27
C GLN A 355 -36.72 0.33 8.36
N VAL A 356 -36.11 1.01 7.41
CA VAL A 356 -36.21 2.46 7.33
C VAL A 356 -37.64 2.81 6.88
N PRO A 357 -38.40 3.59 7.65
CA PRO A 357 -39.69 4.08 7.19
C PRO A 357 -39.45 4.96 5.96
N GLN A 358 -39.99 4.54 4.81
CA GLN A 358 -39.91 5.17 3.48
C GLN A 358 -39.17 6.52 3.51
N ILE A 359 -37.82 6.47 3.45
CA ILE A 359 -37.09 7.68 3.11
C ILE A 359 -37.51 8.01 1.68
N ASP A 360 -37.58 9.29 1.36
CA ASP A 360 -37.62 9.84 0.00
C ASP A 360 -36.35 9.45 -0.80
N THR A 361 -35.80 8.25 -0.57
CA THR A 361 -34.72 7.64 -1.33
C THR A 361 -35.31 7.45 -2.70
N VAL A 362 -34.99 8.37 -3.60
CA VAL A 362 -35.48 8.27 -4.96
C VAL A 362 -34.68 7.16 -5.62
N ILE A 363 -35.26 5.97 -5.57
CA ILE A 363 -34.73 4.78 -6.25
C ILE A 363 -35.08 4.96 -7.72
N TYR A 364 -34.06 5.17 -8.53
CA TYR A 364 -34.21 5.22 -9.98
C TYR A 364 -33.91 3.85 -10.57
N CYS A 365 -34.67 3.51 -11.59
CA CYS A 365 -34.36 2.52 -12.60
C CYS A 365 -34.72 3.17 -13.95
#